data_AF-A0AAV5TJ39-F1
#
_entry.id   AF-A0AAV5TJ39-F1
#
_cell.length_a   1.000
_cell.length_b   1.000
_cell.length_c   1.000
_cell.angle_alpha   90.00
_cell.angle_beta   90.00
_cell.angle_gamma   90.00
#
_symmetry.space_group_name_H-M   'P 1'
#
loop_
_entity.id
_entity.type
_entity.pdbx_description
1 polymer ?
#
loop_
_entity_poly.entity_id
_entity_poly.type
_entity_poly.pdbx_seq_one_letter_code
_entity_poly.pdbx_strand_id
1 'polypeptide(L)'
;MMCGFLFAFCLINLVLTCCLPTREVKNSVAGENPNKKLIFGRQLKATVLTVIDPYILLFVPRFLNHGLLISFFMNVFPTSLQYSTILAKKYPMLTAYYAFAMCSGTTLCKFGFCKMIFRIVDLHMYSIDHKSW
;
A
#
# COMPACT_ATOMS: atom_id res chain seq x y z
N MET A 1 5.97 22.60 14.77
CA MET A 1 5.01 21.71 15.48
C MET A 1 4.30 20.72 14.55
N MET A 2 3.89 21.07 13.30
CA MET A 2 3.15 20.16 12.41
C MET A 2 3.92 18.89 11.94
N CYS A 3 5.23 18.97 11.69
CA CYS A 3 6.02 17.79 11.28
C CYS A 3 6.07 16.69 12.36
N GLY A 4 6.08 17.08 13.64
CA GLY A 4 6.06 16.11 14.76
C GLY A 4 4.72 15.35 14.85
N PHE A 5 3.60 16.06 14.61
CA PHE A 5 2.27 15.45 14.60
C PHE A 5 2.11 14.46 13.42
N LEU A 6 2.56 14.83 12.23
CA LEU A 6 2.54 13.95 11.06
C LEU A 6 3.41 12.70 11.26
N PHE A 7 4.59 12.86 11.86
CA PHE A 7 5.48 11.75 12.20
C PHE A 7 4.84 10.79 13.21
N ALA A 8 4.21 11.31 14.26
CA ALA A 8 3.48 10.51 15.23
C ALA A 8 2.30 9.75 14.59
N PHE A 9 1.55 10.40 13.70
CA PHE A 9 0.45 9.78 12.97
C PHE A 9 0.93 8.67 12.02
N CYS A 10 2.08 8.85 11.36
CA CYS A 10 2.72 7.80 10.56
C CYS A 10 3.15 6.61 11.42
N LEU A 11 3.73 6.85 12.60
CA LEU A 11 4.08 5.79 13.55
C LEU A 11 2.86 5.02 14.03
N ILE A 12 1.77 5.71 14.37
CA ILE A 12 0.52 5.05 14.77
C ILE A 12 -0.04 4.19 13.64
N ASN A 13 -0.02 4.66 12.39
CA ASN A 13 -0.44 3.86 11.24
C ASN A 13 0.45 2.65 10.98
N LEU A 14 1.77 2.79 11.17
CA LEU A 14 2.72 1.68 11.05
C LEU A 14 2.44 0.63 12.12
N VAL A 15 2.29 1.05 13.37
CA VAL A 15 1.94 0.16 14.50
C VAL A 15 0.59 -0.49 14.26
N LEU A 16 -0.43 0.24 13.79
CA LEU A 16 -1.72 -0.35 13.42
C LEU A 16 -1.56 -1.42 12.34
N THR A 17 -0.72 -1.18 11.33
CA THR A 17 -0.49 -2.13 10.23
C THR A 17 0.26 -3.37 10.72
N CYS A 18 1.21 -3.22 11.64
CA CYS A 18 1.93 -4.34 12.24
C CYS A 18 1.05 -5.13 13.24
N CYS A 19 0.15 -4.45 13.95
CA CYS A 19 -0.75 -5.05 14.92
C CYS A 19 -2.06 -5.56 14.31
N LEU A 20 -2.36 -5.19 13.07
CA LEU A 20 -3.48 -5.76 12.33
C LEU A 20 -3.18 -7.25 12.14
N PRO A 21 -3.97 -8.15 12.74
CA PRO A 21 -3.70 -9.56 12.64
C PRO A 21 -3.77 -9.94 11.17
N THR A 22 -2.71 -10.57 10.65
CA THR A 22 -2.77 -11.37 9.44
C THR A 22 -3.79 -12.47 9.70
N ARG A 23 -5.06 -12.16 9.45
CA ARG A 23 -6.16 -13.12 9.47
C ARG A 23 -5.88 -14.05 8.29
N GLU A 24 -5.15 -15.11 8.57
CA GLU A 24 -5.06 -16.25 7.67
C GLU A 24 -6.49 -16.80 7.54
N VAL A 25 -7.12 -16.47 6.42
CA VAL A 25 -8.45 -16.96 6.08
C VAL A 25 -8.33 -18.48 5.95
N LYS A 26 -9.08 -19.25 6.74
CA LYS A 26 -9.23 -20.70 6.50
C LYS A 26 -9.75 -20.86 5.06
N ASN A 27 -9.04 -21.62 4.23
CA ASN A 27 -9.21 -21.72 2.77
C ASN A 27 -8.74 -20.47 1.97
N SER A 28 -7.72 -19.76 2.46
CA SER A 28 -6.94 -18.87 1.60
C SER A 28 -6.04 -19.71 0.69
N VAL A 29 -5.84 -19.30 -0.57
CA VAL A 29 -4.78 -19.86 -1.45
C VAL A 29 -3.40 -19.81 -0.78
N ALA A 30 -3.19 -18.90 0.20
CA ALA A 30 -2.00 -18.83 1.03
C ALA A 30 -2.01 -19.80 2.25
N GLY A 31 -3.18 -20.26 2.70
CA GLY A 31 -3.37 -21.14 3.86
C GLY A 31 -3.53 -22.62 3.50
N GLU A 32 -3.99 -22.95 2.29
CA GLU A 32 -4.05 -24.32 1.75
C GLU A 32 -2.75 -24.74 1.06
N ASN A 33 -1.60 -24.21 1.48
CA ASN A 33 -0.34 -24.76 1.02
C ASN A 33 0.19 -25.80 2.03
N PRO A 34 0.11 -27.12 1.75
CA PRO A 34 0.72 -28.15 2.59
C PRO A 34 2.26 -28.06 2.63
N ASN A 35 2.87 -27.13 1.89
CA ASN A 35 4.31 -26.94 1.89
C ASN A 35 4.76 -26.09 3.09
N LYS A 36 5.48 -26.74 4.01
CA LYS A 36 6.45 -26.17 4.95
C LYS A 36 6.93 -24.77 4.51
N LYS A 37 6.95 -23.80 5.44
CA LYS A 37 7.63 -22.50 5.29
C LYS A 37 8.90 -22.69 4.45
N LEU A 38 8.84 -22.24 3.19
CA LEU A 38 9.95 -22.41 2.27
C LEU A 38 11.16 -21.67 2.84
N ILE A 39 12.32 -22.31 2.81
CA ILE A 39 13.59 -21.68 3.16
C ILE A 39 13.75 -20.42 2.31
N PHE A 40 14.24 -19.32 2.90
CA PHE A 40 14.34 -17.99 2.28
C PHE A 40 14.88 -18.02 0.84
N GLY A 41 15.90 -18.85 0.56
CA GLY A 41 16.46 -19.00 -0.79
C GLY A 41 15.50 -19.59 -1.83
N ARG A 42 14.61 -20.52 -1.44
CA ARG A 42 13.57 -21.05 -2.34
C ARG A 42 12.45 -20.04 -2.56
N GLN A 43 12.11 -19.25 -1.54
CA GLN A 43 11.15 -18.15 -1.71
C GLN A 43 11.70 -17.11 -2.68
N LEU A 44 12.95 -16.68 -2.51
CA LEU A 44 13.60 -15.74 -3.41
C LEU A 44 13.61 -16.26 -4.86
N LYS A 45 13.98 -17.53 -5.06
CA LYS A 45 13.98 -18.15 -6.39
C LYS A 45 12.59 -18.20 -7.01
N ALA A 46 11.56 -18.51 -6.22
CA ALA A 46 10.18 -18.49 -6.69
C ALA A 46 9.71 -17.07 -7.05
N THR A 47 10.07 -16.06 -6.26
CA THR A 47 9.77 -14.66 -6.56
C THR A 47 10.44 -14.20 -7.86
N VAL A 48 11.70 -14.56 -8.08
CA VAL A 48 12.41 -14.22 -9.34
C VAL A 48 11.76 -14.92 -10.54
N LEU A 49 11.38 -16.20 -10.39
CA LEU A 49 10.67 -16.92 -11.45
C LEU A 49 9.32 -16.28 -11.78
N THR A 50 8.58 -15.76 -10.79
CA THR A 50 7.33 -15.04 -11.05
C THR A 50 7.54 -13.71 -11.79
N VAL A 51 8.66 -13.01 -11.56
CA VAL A 51 8.93 -11.74 -12.27
C VAL A 51 9.15 -11.94 -13.77
N ILE A 52 9.58 -13.14 -14.18
CA ILE A 52 9.84 -13.51 -15.58
C ILE A 52 8.55 -14.01 -16.28
N ASP A 53 7.45 -14.15 -15.54
CA ASP A 53 6.18 -14.58 -16.12
C ASP A 53 5.66 -13.54 -17.14
N PRO A 54 5.29 -13.95 -18.36
CA PRO A 54 4.87 -13.04 -19.43
C PRO A 54 3.62 -12.22 -19.06
N TYR A 55 2.76 -12.73 -18.18
CA TYR A 55 1.60 -11.98 -17.70
C TYR A 55 2.01 -10.85 -16.75
N ILE A 56 3.02 -11.08 -15.90
CA ILE A 56 3.52 -10.06 -14.97
C ILE A 56 4.34 -9.00 -15.72
N LEU A 57 5.09 -9.40 -16.75
CA LEU A 57 5.81 -8.48 -17.64
C LEU A 57 4.88 -7.46 -18.33
N LEU A 58 3.64 -7.84 -18.65
CA LEU A 58 2.65 -6.90 -19.21
C LEU A 58 2.30 -5.74 -18.24
N PHE A 59 2.41 -5.98 -16.93
CA PHE A 59 2.15 -4.97 -15.91
C PHE A 59 3.36 -4.08 -15.59
N VAL A 60 4.58 -4.46 -16.01
CA VAL A 60 5.81 -3.68 -15.80
C VAL A 60 5.68 -2.22 -16.28
N PRO A 61 5.20 -1.90 -17.49
CA PRO A 61 5.04 -0.50 -17.91
C PRO A 61 4.04 0.26 -17.04
N ARG A 62 3.00 -0.41 -16.53
CA ARG A 62 2.04 0.19 -15.60
C ARG A 62 2.68 0.48 -14.24
N PHE A 63 3.50 -0.43 -13.72
CA PHE A 63 4.24 -0.22 -12.48
C PHE A 63 5.28 0.91 -12.61
N LEU A 64 5.98 0.99 -13.74
CA LEU A 64 6.91 2.09 -14.03
C LEU A 64 6.20 3.43 -14.10
N ASN A 65 5.10 3.53 -14.84
CA ASN A 65 4.32 4.76 -14.93
C ASN A 65 3.79 5.18 -13.54
N HIS A 66 3.27 4.24 -12.76
CA HIS A 66 2.79 4.51 -11.41
C HIS A 66 3.92 4.96 -10.47
N GLY A 67 5.09 4.32 -10.53
CA GLY A 67 6.26 4.68 -9.73
C GLY A 67 6.79 6.07 -10.07
N LEU A 68 6.85 6.42 -11.36
CA LEU A 68 7.24 7.76 -11.82
C LEU A 68 6.23 8.81 -11.35
N LEU A 69 4.93 8.53 -11.48
CA LEU A 69 3.88 9.46 -11.07
C LEU A 69 3.90 9.72 -9.56
N ILE A 70 4.04 8.67 -8.74
CA ILE A 70 4.18 8.84 -7.28
C ILE A 70 5.44 9.64 -6.94
N SER A 71 6.58 9.34 -7.58
CA SER A 71 7.83 10.06 -7.34
C SER A 71 7.73 11.54 -7.70
N PHE A 72 7.03 11.86 -8.78
CA PHE A 72 6.77 13.22 -9.20
C PHE A 72 5.94 14.00 -8.17
N PHE A 73 4.83 13.41 -7.70
CA PHE A 73 3.97 14.05 -6.70
C PHE A 73 4.62 14.13 -5.31
N MET A 74 5.38 13.12 -4.90
CA MET A 74 6.01 13.11 -3.57
C MET A 74 7.24 14.01 -3.47
N ASN A 75 8.02 14.16 -4.55
CA ASN A 75 9.27 14.91 -4.49
C ASN A 75 9.24 16.20 -5.30
N VAL A 76 8.92 16.12 -6.59
CA VAL A 76 9.08 17.26 -7.53
C VAL A 76 8.07 18.35 -7.21
N PHE A 77 6.82 18.00 -6.97
CA PHE A 77 5.74 18.95 -6.69
C PHE A 77 5.94 19.75 -5.39
N PRO A 78 6.13 19.15 -4.20
CA PRO A 78 6.34 19.91 -2.96
C PRO A 78 7.64 20.72 -2.95
N THR A 79 8.70 20.21 -3.58
CA THR A 79 9.97 20.93 -3.72
C THR A 79 9.78 22.19 -4.58
N SER A 80 9.05 22.08 -5.68
CA SER A 80 8.73 23.22 -6.55
C SER A 80 7.87 24.26 -5.83
N LEU A 81 6.91 23.82 -5.01
CA LEU A 81 6.09 24.71 -4.15
C LEU A 81 6.94 25.43 -3.10
N GLN A 82 7.91 24.75 -2.50
CA GLN A 82 8.76 25.29 -1.45
C GLN A 82 9.78 26.32 -1.96
N TYR A 83 10.32 26.11 -3.17
CA TYR A 83 11.33 27.00 -3.77
C TYR A 83 10.74 28.10 -4.67
N SER A 84 9.44 28.09 -4.95
CA SER A 84 8.79 29.15 -5.73
C SER A 84 8.75 30.46 -4.94
N THR A 85 9.43 31.50 -5.43
CA THR A 85 9.57 32.82 -4.79
C THR A 85 8.24 33.57 -4.61
N ILE A 86 7.27 33.30 -5.48
CA ILE A 86 5.92 33.92 -5.44
C ILE A 86 5.08 33.29 -4.32
N LEU A 87 5.29 31.99 -4.06
CA LEU A 87 4.42 31.20 -3.19
C LEU A 87 5.00 31.03 -1.79
N ALA A 88 6.32 30.81 -1.68
CA ALA A 88 7.02 30.73 -0.40
C ALA A 88 6.92 32.02 0.42
N LYS A 89 6.84 33.19 -0.25
CA LYS A 89 6.74 34.49 0.40
C LYS A 89 5.31 34.81 0.89
N LYS A 90 4.30 34.24 0.25
CA LYS A 90 2.87 34.49 0.57
C LYS A 90 2.26 33.41 1.46
N TYR A 91 2.68 32.15 1.31
CA TYR A 91 2.14 30.99 2.03
C TYR A 91 3.25 29.99 2.43
N PRO A 92 4.02 30.27 3.49
CA PRO A 92 5.15 29.43 3.90
C PRO A 92 4.73 28.02 4.38
N MET A 93 3.47 27.82 4.75
CA MET A 93 2.93 26.53 5.23
C MET A 93 2.29 25.68 4.13
N LEU A 94 2.30 26.11 2.87
CA LEU A 94 1.57 25.42 1.80
C LEU A 94 2.06 23.98 1.58
N THR A 95 3.37 23.74 1.69
CA THR A 95 3.96 22.39 1.59
C THR A 95 3.49 21.49 2.73
N ALA A 96 3.25 22.03 3.94
CA ALA A 96 2.73 21.27 5.06
C ALA A 96 1.26 20.86 4.85
N TYR A 97 0.44 21.74 4.26
CA TYR A 97 -0.93 21.40 3.85
C TYR A 97 -0.97 20.33 2.77
N TYR A 98 -0.07 20.41 1.78
CA TYR A 98 0.06 19.39 0.75
C TYR A 98 0.43 18.02 1.34
N ALA A 99 1.41 17.98 2.24
CA ALA A 99 1.81 16.75 2.94
C ALA A 99 0.67 16.16 3.79
N PHE A 100 -0.09 17.00 4.48
CA PHE A 100 -1.25 16.56 5.26
C PHE A 100 -2.33 15.93 4.36
N ALA A 101 -2.68 16.57 3.24
CA ALA A 101 -3.68 16.07 2.30
C ALA A 101 -3.29 14.70 1.70
N MET A 102 -2.00 14.52 1.37
CA MET A 102 -1.47 13.24 0.86
C MET A 102 -1.52 12.15 1.94
N CYS A 103 -1.15 12.47 3.19
CA CYS A 103 -1.20 11.51 4.30
C CYS A 103 -2.64 11.11 4.65
N SER A 104 -3.57 12.06 4.69
CA SER A 104 -4.98 11.77 4.96
C SER A 104 -5.60 10.95 3.83
N GLY A 105 -5.32 11.28 2.57
CA GLY A 105 -5.82 10.57 1.41
C GLY A 105 -5.36 9.11 1.37
N THR A 106 -4.06 8.87 1.61
CA THR A 106 -3.51 7.50 1.65
C THR A 106 -4.08 6.68 2.81
N THR A 107 -4.33 7.30 3.98
CA THR A 107 -4.95 6.63 5.13
C THR A 107 -6.40 6.23 4.85
N LEU A 108 -7.19 7.12 4.23
CA LEU A 108 -8.58 6.84 3.84
C LEU A 108 -8.66 5.75 2.78
N CYS A 109 -7.80 5.80 1.75
CA CYS A 109 -7.70 4.76 0.74
C CYS A 109 -7.37 3.40 1.36
N LYS A 110 -6.41 3.34 2.29
CA LYS A 110 -6.08 2.10 3.02
C LYS A 110 -7.27 1.55 3.79
N PHE A 111 -7.98 2.41 4.54
CA PHE A 111 -9.16 1.98 5.29
C PHE A 111 -10.26 1.42 4.37
N GLY A 112 -10.54 2.10 3.25
CA GLY A 112 -11.48 1.63 2.25
C GLY A 112 -11.05 0.29 1.62
N PHE A 113 -9.77 0.14 1.29
CA PHE A 113 -9.22 -1.08 0.72
C PHE A 113 -9.29 -2.26 1.72
N CYS A 114 -8.96 -2.02 2.99
CA CYS A 114 -9.13 -3.02 4.05
C CYS A 114 -10.59 -3.47 4.19
N LYS A 115 -11.55 -2.53 4.15
CA LYS A 115 -12.98 -2.86 4.21
C LYS A 115 -13.46 -3.63 2.98
N MET A 116 -12.96 -3.29 1.80
CA MET A 116 -13.26 -3.99 0.56
C MET A 116 -12.70 -5.42 0.57
N ILE A 117 -11.44 -5.59 0.98
CA ILE A 117 -10.82 -6.92 1.15
C ILE A 117 -11.63 -7.76 2.13
N PHE A 118 -12.00 -7.20 3.28
CA PHE A 118 -12.79 -7.92 4.28
C PHE A 118 -14.11 -8.41 3.69
N ARG A 119 -14.79 -7.56 2.90
CA ARG A 119 -16.05 -7.91 2.23
C ARG A 119 -15.87 -8.97 1.14
N ILE A 120 -14.78 -8.91 0.36
CA ILE A 120 -14.47 -9.93 -0.66
C ILE A 120 -14.18 -11.27 0.01
N VAL A 121 -13.41 -11.27 1.10
CA VAL A 121 -13.11 -12.47 1.89
C VAL A 121 -14.38 -13.08 2.48
N ASP A 122 -15.28 -12.27 3.05
CA ASP A 122 -16.55 -12.77 3.60
C ASP A 122 -17.45 -13.37 2.51
N LEU A 123 -17.52 -12.75 1.33
CA LEU A 123 -18.27 -13.29 0.18
C LEU A 123 -17.69 -14.61 -0.32
N HIS A 124 -16.36 -14.74 -0.34
CA HIS A 124 -15.70 -15.97 -0.77
C HIS A 124 -15.91 -17.11 0.23
N MET A 125 -15.94 -16.83 1.54
CA MET A 125 -16.31 -17.84 2.56
C MET A 125 -17.76 -18.30 2.41
N TYR A 126 -18.70 -17.38 2.16
CA TYR A 126 -20.11 -17.72 1.93
C TYR A 126 -20.31 -18.64 0.72
N SER A 127 -19.53 -18.45 -0.35
CA SER A 127 -19.60 -19.30 -1.54
C SER A 127 -19.05 -20.72 -1.35
N ILE A 128 -18.16 -20.95 -0.38
CA ILE A 128 -17.56 -22.27 -0.12
C ILE A 128 -18.52 -23.13 0.73
N ASP A 129 -19.18 -22.54 1.73
CA ASP A 129 -20.16 -23.24 2.57
C ASP A 129 -21.34 -23.79 1.77
N HIS A 130 -21.80 -23.05 0.75
CA HIS A 130 -22.93 -23.45 -0.08
C HIS A 130 -22.63 -24.52 -1.13
N LYS A 131 -21.34 -24.83 -1.41
CA LYS A 131 -20.93 -25.94 -2.29
C LYS A 131 -20.66 -27.24 -1.54
N SER A 132 -20.75 -27.23 -0.20
CA SER A 132 -20.51 -28.38 0.68
C SER A 132 -21.77 -29.23 0.96
N TRP A 133 -22.90 -28.94 0.30
CA TRP A 133 -24.15 -29.69 0.41
C TRP A 133 -24.58 -30.23 -0.94
#